data_AF-A0A1F3XTM0-F1
#
_entry.id   AF-A0A1F3XTM0-F1
#
_cell.length_a   1.000
_cell.length_b   1.000
_cell.length_c   1.000
_cell.angle_alpha   90.00
_cell.angle_beta   90.00
_cell.angle_gamma   90.00
#
_symmetry.space_group_name_H-M   'P 1'
#
loop_
_entity.id
_entity.type
_entity.pdbx_description
1 polymer ?
#
loop_
_entity_poly.entity_id
_entity_poly.type
_entity_poly.pdbx_seq_one_letter_code
_entity_poly.pdbx_strand_id
1 'polypeptide(L)'
;MAEKSVSISSRNGRVGFRMLLAAVALIGLTGCELSWTGFQKQLTGAKEILFGAVGATSSKTEPKPEPSGAEFSSPLAQKTKANAELLREILRVVYMREPSNRTEFGSLVDSLNQGASFEGLYNGFTHSSIYRKIETANPGATEQALKVFSEELMILESELPTPTVFDANAAKPLAVPVTPTADSSGVSELVFEKRGAVQPSPKPSDFIEKYSAQFAGASIFTLKRVLGDEALKVVNVKKDEKEKLAAWYSKWVVRMAEKKVDFGLELRNKLDEQFHYKWAMSSSEDQLRWEVLNRLHRVLNQANGHDSEQ
;
A
#
# COMPACT_ATOMS: atom_id res chain seq x y z
N MET A 1 -50.41 -36.00 -47.49
CA MET A 1 -49.40 -37.02 -47.83
C MET A 1 -48.03 -36.37 -47.73
N ALA A 2 -47.12 -37.06 -47.04
CA ALA A 2 -45.67 -36.82 -46.94
C ALA A 2 -45.19 -35.48 -46.34
N GLU A 3 -44.14 -35.42 -45.53
CA GLU A 3 -43.51 -36.36 -44.60
C GLU A 3 -42.57 -35.51 -43.73
N LYS A 4 -42.43 -35.89 -42.46
CA LYS A 4 -41.54 -35.23 -41.49
C LYS A 4 -40.07 -35.43 -41.86
N SER A 5 -39.25 -34.41 -41.65
CA SER A 5 -37.87 -34.61 -41.17
C SER A 5 -37.48 -33.50 -40.20
N VAL A 6 -37.46 -33.84 -38.91
CA VAL A 6 -36.88 -33.02 -37.84
C VAL A 6 -35.49 -33.58 -37.56
N SER A 7 -34.47 -32.82 -37.93
CA SER A 7 -33.06 -33.12 -37.60
C SER A 7 -32.75 -32.60 -36.20
N ILE A 8 -32.77 -33.49 -35.21
CA ILE A 8 -32.26 -33.21 -33.85
C ILE A 8 -30.73 -33.41 -33.87
N SER A 9 -29.99 -32.31 -33.98
CA SER A 9 -28.54 -32.27 -33.81
C SER A 9 -28.19 -32.39 -32.33
N SER A 10 -27.71 -33.57 -31.92
CA SER A 10 -26.98 -33.79 -30.68
C SER A 10 -25.79 -32.82 -30.56
N ARG A 11 -25.87 -31.84 -29.65
CA ARG A 11 -24.80 -30.87 -29.36
C ARG A 11 -24.48 -30.78 -27.87
N ASN A 12 -24.50 -31.92 -27.16
CA ASN A 12 -24.10 -31.97 -25.74
C ASN A 12 -22.61 -32.26 -25.50
N GLY A 13 -21.75 -32.13 -26.53
CA GLY A 13 -20.29 -32.26 -26.39
C GLY A 13 -19.52 -30.93 -26.32
N ARG A 14 -20.17 -29.77 -26.49
CA ARG A 14 -19.46 -28.46 -26.64
C ARG A 14 -19.63 -27.48 -25.49
N VAL A 15 -20.47 -27.78 -24.49
CA VAL A 15 -20.66 -26.87 -23.35
C VAL A 15 -19.49 -27.01 -22.35
N GLY A 16 -18.99 -28.23 -22.12
CA GLY A 16 -17.84 -28.47 -21.25
C GLY A 16 -16.54 -27.85 -21.77
N PHE A 17 -16.29 -27.93 -23.08
CA PHE A 17 -15.07 -27.37 -23.68
C PHE A 17 -15.09 -25.84 -23.77
N ARG A 18 -16.29 -25.22 -23.88
CA ARG A 18 -16.43 -23.76 -23.86
C ARG A 18 -16.31 -23.17 -22.46
N MET A 19 -16.74 -23.87 -21.41
CA MET A 19 -16.45 -23.45 -20.03
C MET A 19 -14.97 -23.62 -19.68
N LEU A 20 -14.30 -24.67 -20.17
CA LEU A 20 -12.87 -24.87 -19.93
C LEU A 20 -12.01 -23.80 -20.64
N LEU A 21 -12.36 -23.43 -21.87
CA LEU A 21 -11.70 -22.33 -22.59
C LEU A 21 -12.00 -20.94 -22.01
N ALA A 22 -13.21 -20.72 -21.45
CA ALA A 22 -13.52 -19.47 -20.76
C ALA A 22 -12.77 -19.33 -19.42
N ALA A 23 -12.56 -20.44 -18.70
CA ALA A 23 -11.75 -20.45 -17.47
C ALA A 23 -10.26 -20.23 -17.77
N VAL A 24 -9.71 -20.83 -18.84
CA VAL A 24 -8.32 -20.62 -19.26
C VAL A 24 -8.09 -19.22 -19.84
N ALA A 25 -9.07 -18.63 -20.54
CA ALA A 25 -9.00 -17.26 -21.03
C ALA A 25 -9.15 -16.21 -19.90
N LEU A 26 -9.85 -16.52 -18.81
CA LEU A 26 -9.86 -15.66 -17.62
C LEU A 26 -8.53 -15.70 -16.86
N ILE A 27 -7.83 -16.85 -16.87
CA ILE A 27 -6.51 -17.02 -16.23
C ILE A 27 -5.40 -16.39 -17.08
N GLY A 28 -5.52 -16.36 -18.40
CA GLY A 28 -4.56 -15.71 -19.32
C GLY A 28 -4.58 -14.18 -19.31
N LEU A 29 -5.60 -13.54 -18.73
CA LEU A 29 -5.71 -12.08 -18.60
C LEU A 29 -5.42 -11.58 -17.18
N THR A 30 -5.28 -12.48 -16.22
CA THR A 30 -4.79 -12.19 -14.87
C THR A 30 -3.38 -12.73 -14.76
N GLY A 31 -2.36 -11.92 -15.04
CA GLY A 31 -0.94 -12.30 -14.98
C GLY A 31 -0.43 -12.64 -13.58
N CYS A 32 -1.07 -13.58 -12.89
CA CYS A 32 -0.62 -14.18 -11.64
C CYS A 32 0.17 -15.45 -11.96
N GLU A 33 1.47 -15.44 -11.65
CA GLU A 33 2.21 -16.68 -11.39
C GLU A 33 1.64 -17.30 -10.11
N LEU A 34 0.59 -18.12 -10.26
CA LEU A 34 0.24 -19.10 -9.23
C LEU A 34 1.37 -20.12 -9.15
N SER A 35 1.95 -20.32 -7.97
CA SER A 35 2.78 -21.50 -7.75
C SER A 35 1.93 -22.76 -7.98
N TRP A 36 2.41 -23.66 -8.84
CA TRP A 36 1.74 -24.88 -9.30
C TRP A 36 1.25 -25.79 -8.16
N THR A 37 1.88 -25.71 -6.99
CA THR A 37 1.54 -26.47 -5.78
C THR A 37 0.28 -25.97 -5.07
N GLY A 38 -0.06 -24.68 -5.19
CA GLY A 38 -1.30 -24.11 -4.61
C GLY A 38 -2.57 -24.57 -5.34
N PHE A 39 -2.47 -24.82 -6.65
CA PHE A 39 -3.59 -25.27 -7.48
C PHE A 39 -3.93 -26.76 -7.27
N GLN A 40 -2.92 -27.63 -7.04
CA GLN A 40 -3.17 -29.06 -6.76
C GLN A 40 -3.92 -29.30 -5.44
N LYS A 41 -3.69 -28.47 -4.41
CA LYS A 41 -4.37 -28.58 -3.10
C LYS A 41 -5.87 -28.24 -3.14
N GLN A 42 -6.30 -27.37 -4.08
CA GLN A 42 -7.72 -27.02 -4.22
C GLN A 42 -8.53 -28.05 -5.03
N LEU A 43 -7.90 -28.82 -5.93
CA LEU A 43 -8.59 -29.82 -6.76
C LEU A 43 -8.85 -31.16 -6.06
N THR A 44 -8.06 -31.53 -5.04
CA THR A 44 -8.29 -32.75 -4.26
C THR A 44 -9.42 -32.60 -3.23
N GLY A 45 -9.61 -31.42 -2.64
CA GLY A 45 -10.71 -31.16 -1.71
C GLY A 45 -12.11 -31.20 -2.34
N ALA A 46 -12.20 -30.93 -3.65
CA ALA A 46 -13.48 -30.96 -4.37
C ALA A 46 -13.96 -32.38 -4.73
N LYS A 47 -13.13 -33.42 -4.59
CA LYS A 47 -13.52 -34.81 -4.89
C LYS A 47 -14.19 -35.54 -3.73
N GLU A 48 -13.95 -35.16 -2.47
CA GLU A 48 -14.61 -35.83 -1.33
C GLU A 48 -16.04 -35.34 -1.07
N ILE A 49 -16.43 -34.19 -1.60
CA ILE A 49 -17.78 -33.64 -1.41
C ILE A 49 -18.81 -34.30 -2.36
N LEU A 50 -18.37 -35.02 -3.40
CA LEU A 50 -19.28 -35.61 -4.39
C LEU A 50 -19.69 -37.07 -4.12
N PHE A 51 -19.13 -37.75 -3.12
CA PHE A 51 -19.46 -39.15 -2.79
C PHE A 51 -19.51 -39.39 -1.28
N GLY A 52 -20.58 -38.92 -0.62
CA GLY A 52 -20.82 -39.15 0.81
C GLY A 52 -22.29 -39.43 1.09
N ALA A 53 -22.60 -40.70 1.37
CA ALA A 53 -23.91 -41.31 1.39
C ALA A 53 -24.93 -40.78 2.43
N VAL A 54 -26.17 -40.74 1.94
CA VAL A 54 -27.48 -40.98 2.57
C VAL A 54 -27.45 -41.81 3.86
N GLY A 55 -28.03 -41.26 4.94
CA GLY A 55 -28.42 -42.01 6.14
C GLY A 55 -29.46 -41.22 6.93
N ALA A 56 -30.73 -41.59 6.80
CA ALA A 56 -31.85 -40.94 7.46
C ALA A 56 -32.15 -41.58 8.82
N THR A 57 -32.05 -40.80 9.89
CA THR A 57 -32.72 -41.08 11.17
C THR A 57 -33.37 -39.81 11.68
N SER A 58 -34.69 -39.88 11.87
CA SER A 58 -35.54 -38.81 12.37
C SER A 58 -35.48 -38.80 13.89
N SER A 59 -34.89 -37.75 14.47
CA SER A 59 -34.95 -37.48 15.91
C SER A 59 -35.27 -36.01 16.17
N LYS A 60 -36.36 -35.83 16.91
CA LYS A 60 -36.90 -34.64 17.62
C LYS A 60 -35.90 -33.50 17.85
N THR A 61 -36.20 -32.34 17.25
CA THR A 61 -35.32 -31.19 17.07
C THR A 61 -35.29 -30.25 18.29
N GLU A 62 -34.17 -30.24 19.03
CA GLU A 62 -33.70 -29.06 19.76
C GLU A 62 -33.13 -28.04 18.76
N PRO A 63 -33.26 -26.71 18.99
CA PRO A 63 -32.68 -25.68 18.12
C PRO A 63 -31.15 -25.78 18.14
N LYS A 64 -30.62 -26.55 17.21
CA LYS A 64 -29.19 -26.70 16.95
C LYS A 64 -28.64 -25.34 16.54
N PRO A 65 -27.58 -24.81 17.19
CA PRO A 65 -26.96 -23.55 16.79
C PRO A 65 -26.58 -23.68 15.32
N GLU A 66 -27.14 -22.81 14.48
CA GLU A 66 -26.82 -22.77 13.07
C GLU A 66 -25.30 -22.64 12.92
N PRO A 67 -24.65 -23.48 12.10
CA PRO A 67 -23.22 -23.38 11.90
C PRO A 67 -22.93 -22.01 11.26
N SER A 68 -22.38 -21.10 12.06
CA SER A 68 -21.95 -19.73 11.74
C SER A 68 -20.81 -19.64 10.71
N GLY A 69 -20.62 -20.69 9.89
CA GLY A 69 -19.49 -20.85 8.98
C GLY A 69 -19.70 -20.34 7.56
N ALA A 70 -20.89 -19.87 7.19
CA ALA A 70 -21.21 -19.52 5.79
C ALA A 70 -21.14 -18.00 5.47
N GLU A 71 -20.96 -17.13 6.46
CA GLU A 71 -21.40 -15.72 6.32
C GLU A 71 -20.40 -14.73 5.69
N PHE A 72 -19.17 -15.12 5.34
CA PHE A 72 -18.18 -14.16 4.80
C PHE A 72 -17.60 -14.55 3.43
N SER A 73 -18.33 -15.34 2.64
CA SER A 73 -17.87 -15.74 1.30
C SER A 73 -18.16 -14.72 0.19
N SER A 74 -18.92 -13.64 0.47
CA SER A 74 -19.24 -12.67 -0.57
C SER A 74 -17.98 -11.90 -1.03
N PRO A 75 -17.85 -11.57 -2.33
CA PRO A 75 -16.72 -10.78 -2.82
C PRO A 75 -16.57 -9.43 -2.11
N LEU A 76 -17.69 -8.82 -1.71
CA LEU A 76 -17.69 -7.58 -0.94
C LEU A 76 -17.11 -7.78 0.47
N ALA A 77 -17.48 -8.85 1.17
CA ALA A 77 -16.92 -9.16 2.49
C ALA A 77 -15.39 -9.39 2.42
N GLN A 78 -14.91 -10.07 1.38
CA GLN A 78 -13.48 -10.27 1.15
C GLN A 78 -12.75 -8.95 0.88
N LYS A 79 -13.31 -8.08 0.05
CA LYS A 79 -12.77 -6.73 -0.22
C LYS A 79 -12.70 -5.89 1.06
N THR A 80 -13.79 -5.86 1.84
CA THR A 80 -13.86 -5.13 3.11
C THR A 80 -12.80 -5.64 4.09
N LYS A 81 -12.62 -6.96 4.18
CA LYS A 81 -11.59 -7.57 5.04
C LYS A 81 -10.19 -7.15 4.60
N ALA A 82 -9.88 -7.25 3.31
CA ALA A 82 -8.57 -6.85 2.77
C ALA A 82 -8.29 -5.36 3.02
N ASN A 83 -9.28 -4.49 2.82
CA ASN A 83 -9.19 -3.06 3.11
C ASN A 83 -8.98 -2.78 4.60
N ALA A 84 -9.62 -3.54 5.49
CA ALA A 84 -9.42 -3.40 6.93
C ALA A 84 -8.01 -3.84 7.36
N GLU A 85 -7.49 -4.95 6.83
CA GLU A 85 -6.13 -5.41 7.11
C GLU A 85 -5.09 -4.38 6.63
N LEU A 86 -5.29 -3.86 5.41
CA LEU A 86 -4.44 -2.81 4.85
C LEU A 86 -4.50 -1.51 5.67
N LEU A 87 -5.69 -1.05 6.06
CA LEU A 87 -5.83 0.15 6.89
C LEU A 87 -5.15 -0.02 8.25
N ARG A 88 -5.26 -1.20 8.87
CA ARG A 88 -4.54 -1.51 10.12
C ARG A 88 -3.03 -1.39 9.91
N GLU A 89 -2.51 -1.93 8.80
CA GLU A 89 -1.11 -1.78 8.44
C GLU A 89 -0.72 -0.29 8.28
N ILE A 90 -1.53 0.50 7.55
CA ILE A 90 -1.28 1.93 7.36
C ILE A 90 -1.18 2.65 8.71
N LEU A 91 -2.15 2.44 9.61
CA LEU A 91 -2.14 3.09 10.93
C LEU A 91 -0.93 2.66 11.76
N ARG A 92 -0.59 1.38 11.76
CA ARG A 92 0.58 0.87 12.48
C ARG A 92 1.88 1.47 11.94
N VAL A 93 2.02 1.59 10.62
CA VAL A 93 3.26 2.09 10.01
C VAL A 93 3.39 3.62 10.15
N VAL A 94 2.30 4.35 9.87
CA VAL A 94 2.27 5.82 9.88
C VAL A 94 2.26 6.38 11.31
N TYR A 95 1.37 5.88 12.18
CA TYR A 95 1.21 6.37 13.55
C TYR A 95 1.94 5.54 14.61
N MET A 96 2.48 4.36 14.27
CA MET A 96 3.18 3.50 15.22
C MET A 96 2.26 3.00 16.35
N ARG A 97 0.98 2.79 16.04
CA ARG A 97 -0.05 2.33 16.99
C ARG A 97 -1.15 1.55 16.29
N GLU A 98 -1.83 0.71 17.06
CA GLU A 98 -3.06 0.03 16.64
C GLU A 98 -4.27 0.99 16.59
N PRO A 99 -5.29 0.70 15.77
CA PRO A 99 -6.52 1.49 15.76
C PRO A 99 -7.21 1.39 17.13
N SER A 100 -7.42 2.54 17.78
CA SER A 100 -8.06 2.60 19.11
C SER A 100 -9.56 2.88 19.06
N ASN A 101 -10.08 3.45 17.97
CA ASN A 101 -11.49 3.80 17.81
C ASN A 101 -12.13 2.96 16.68
N ARG A 102 -13.02 2.04 17.07
CA ARG A 102 -13.70 1.14 16.13
C ARG A 102 -14.58 1.88 15.13
N THR A 103 -15.26 2.95 15.56
CA THR A 103 -16.16 3.74 14.71
C THR A 103 -15.36 4.50 13.66
N GLU A 104 -14.30 5.20 14.05
CA GLU A 104 -13.41 5.90 13.13
C GLU A 104 -12.76 4.93 12.13
N PHE A 105 -12.27 3.80 12.62
CA PHE A 105 -11.69 2.76 11.77
C PHE A 105 -12.71 2.21 10.76
N GLY A 106 -13.95 1.95 11.19
CA GLY A 106 -15.03 1.51 10.29
C GLY A 106 -15.30 2.51 9.17
N SER A 107 -15.42 3.80 9.50
CA SER A 107 -15.66 4.86 8.50
C SER A 107 -14.53 4.99 7.48
N LEU A 108 -13.28 4.77 7.89
CA LEU A 108 -12.12 4.76 6.99
C LEU A 108 -12.12 3.53 6.07
N VAL A 109 -12.51 2.35 6.57
CA VAL A 109 -12.70 1.15 5.74
C VAL A 109 -13.84 1.36 4.72
N ASP A 110 -14.92 2.00 5.13
CA ASP A 110 -16.03 2.33 4.23
C ASP A 110 -15.58 3.31 3.13
N SER A 111 -14.72 4.27 3.47
CA SER A 111 -14.12 5.19 2.49
C SER A 111 -13.27 4.43 1.46
N LEU A 112 -12.46 3.46 1.89
CA LEU A 112 -11.72 2.57 0.97
C LEU A 112 -12.64 1.73 0.09
N ASN A 113 -13.72 1.21 0.67
CA ASN A 113 -14.71 0.44 -0.08
C ASN A 113 -15.39 1.28 -1.17
N GLN A 114 -15.59 2.58 -0.91
CA GLN A 114 -16.11 3.58 -1.84
C GLN A 114 -15.09 4.10 -2.86
N GLY A 115 -13.82 3.69 -2.77
CA GLY A 115 -12.78 4.02 -3.74
C GLY A 115 -11.88 5.19 -3.36
N ALA A 116 -11.80 5.55 -2.07
CA ALA A 116 -10.73 6.44 -1.60
C ALA A 116 -9.35 5.85 -1.92
N SER A 117 -8.42 6.69 -2.36
CA SER A 117 -7.04 6.28 -2.64
C SER A 117 -6.21 6.14 -1.36
N PHE A 118 -5.20 5.28 -1.40
CA PHE A 118 -4.23 5.12 -0.31
C PHE A 118 -3.40 6.38 -0.12
N GLU A 119 -3.04 7.08 -1.20
CA GLU A 119 -2.41 8.40 -1.10
C GLU A 119 -3.32 9.41 -0.41
N GLY A 120 -4.61 9.45 -0.74
CA GLY A 120 -5.57 10.37 -0.13
C GLY A 120 -5.69 10.12 1.38
N LEU A 121 -5.75 8.86 1.80
CA LEU A 121 -5.72 8.49 3.21
C LEU A 121 -4.39 8.85 3.88
N TYR A 122 -3.27 8.53 3.25
CA TYR A 122 -1.94 8.85 3.76
C TYR A 122 -1.77 10.35 4.00
N ASN A 123 -2.13 11.17 3.02
CA ASN A 123 -2.10 12.62 3.11
C ASN A 123 -3.03 13.12 4.21
N GLY A 124 -4.24 12.56 4.30
CA GLY A 124 -5.18 12.83 5.39
C GLY A 124 -4.59 12.54 6.76
N PHE A 125 -3.84 11.44 6.91
CA PHE A 125 -3.16 11.10 8.16
C PHE A 125 -2.00 12.03 8.47
N THR A 126 -1.02 12.17 7.59
CA THR A 126 0.20 12.96 7.82
C THR A 126 -0.05 14.45 8.01
N HIS A 127 -1.20 14.96 7.54
CA HIS A 127 -1.60 16.35 7.70
C HIS A 127 -2.67 16.55 8.78
N SER A 128 -3.16 15.49 9.42
CA SER A 128 -4.17 15.55 10.47
C SER A 128 -3.68 16.27 11.73
N SER A 129 -4.61 16.78 12.54
CA SER A 129 -4.30 17.33 13.86
C SER A 129 -3.70 16.29 14.81
N ILE A 130 -4.05 15.01 14.65
CA ILE A 130 -3.48 13.90 15.41
C ILE A 130 -2.00 13.72 15.08
N TYR A 131 -1.64 13.73 13.80
CA TYR A 131 -0.24 13.58 13.37
C TYR A 131 0.62 14.75 13.85
N ARG A 132 0.10 15.98 13.80
CA ARG A 132 0.80 17.16 14.32
C ARG A 132 1.07 17.07 15.83
N LYS A 133 0.11 16.53 16.59
CA LYS A 133 0.28 16.30 18.03
C LYS A 133 1.41 15.32 18.32
N ILE A 134 1.48 14.20 17.60
CA ILE A 134 2.56 13.21 17.82
C ILE A 134 3.91 13.70 17.27
N GLU A 135 3.92 14.48 16.19
CA GLU A 135 5.11 15.14 15.65
C GLU A 135 5.72 16.10 16.69
N THR A 136 4.87 16.88 17.37
CA THR A 136 5.28 17.80 18.43
C THR A 136 5.68 17.08 19.72
N ALA A 137 4.97 16.00 20.07
CA ALA A 137 5.20 15.26 21.32
C ALA A 137 6.44 14.36 21.31
N ASN A 138 6.99 14.05 20.14
CA ASN A 138 8.14 13.15 19.99
C ASN A 138 9.31 13.85 19.26
N PRO A 139 9.87 14.94 19.81
CA PRO A 139 10.99 15.64 19.18
C PRO A 139 12.25 14.76 19.18
N GLY A 140 13.12 14.95 18.19
CA GLY A 140 14.43 14.30 18.12
C GLY A 140 14.39 12.82 17.73
N ALA A 141 14.44 12.55 16.42
CA ALA A 141 14.72 11.22 15.90
C ALA A 141 16.13 10.73 16.32
N THR A 142 16.33 9.41 16.36
CA THR A 142 17.65 8.83 16.64
C THR A 142 18.66 9.22 15.54
N GLU A 143 19.96 9.24 15.88
CA GLU A 143 21.02 9.47 14.89
C GLU A 143 20.96 8.46 13.74
N GLN A 144 20.63 7.20 14.05
CA GLN A 144 20.47 6.15 13.05
C GLN A 144 19.28 6.43 12.11
N ALA A 145 18.13 6.88 12.64
CA ALA A 145 17.00 7.28 11.82
C ALA A 145 17.31 8.50 10.95
N LEU A 146 18.04 9.48 11.48
CA LEU A 146 18.46 10.68 10.75
C LEU A 146 19.44 10.36 9.61
N LYS A 147 20.38 9.44 9.86
CA LYS A 147 21.30 8.93 8.84
C LYS A 147 20.54 8.23 7.71
N VAL A 148 19.65 7.29 8.06
CA VAL A 148 18.81 6.58 7.09
C VAL A 148 17.93 7.56 6.30
N PHE A 149 17.29 8.51 6.97
CA PHE A 149 16.52 9.57 6.32
C PHE A 149 17.37 10.35 5.29
N SER A 150 18.57 10.78 5.68
CA SER A 150 19.45 11.59 4.83
C SER A 150 19.92 10.82 3.59
N GLU A 151 20.25 9.53 3.75
CA GLU A 151 20.61 8.64 2.65
C GLU A 151 19.44 8.45 1.67
N GLU A 152 18.24 8.16 2.18
CA GLU A 152 17.06 7.94 1.35
C GLU A 152 16.60 9.22 0.65
N LEU A 153 16.64 10.36 1.35
CA LEU A 153 16.27 11.66 0.79
C LEU A 153 17.18 12.04 -0.38
N MET A 154 18.50 11.89 -0.21
CA MET A 154 19.48 12.13 -1.27
C MET A 154 19.19 11.27 -2.51
N ILE A 155 18.87 9.99 -2.32
CA ILE A 155 18.54 9.08 -3.42
C ILE A 155 17.27 9.53 -4.14
N LEU A 156 16.19 9.84 -3.40
CA LEU A 156 14.94 10.29 -4.01
C LEU A 156 15.11 11.60 -4.78
N GLU A 157 15.86 12.56 -4.25
CA GLU A 157 16.11 13.82 -4.96
C GLU A 157 16.94 13.64 -6.23
N SER A 158 17.86 12.67 -6.26
CA SER A 158 18.63 12.35 -7.46
C SER A 158 17.75 11.81 -8.60
N GLU A 159 16.56 11.30 -8.27
CA GLU A 159 15.56 10.82 -9.23
C GLU A 159 14.63 11.95 -9.73
N LEU A 160 14.68 13.13 -9.10
CA LEU A 160 13.84 14.27 -9.46
C LEU A 160 14.51 15.16 -10.51
N PRO A 161 13.76 15.68 -11.51
CA PRO A 161 14.30 16.63 -12.49
C PRO A 161 14.79 17.95 -11.87
N THR A 162 14.23 18.33 -10.73
CA THR A 162 14.60 19.51 -9.97
C THR A 162 14.62 19.13 -8.50
N PRO A 163 15.78 19.20 -7.82
CA PRO A 163 15.88 18.92 -6.39
C PRO A 163 14.95 19.81 -5.57
N THR A 164 14.45 19.30 -4.45
CA THR A 164 13.58 20.06 -3.57
C THR A 164 14.44 21.00 -2.71
N VAL A 165 14.06 22.27 -2.64
CA VAL A 165 14.71 23.21 -1.72
C VAL A 165 14.02 23.12 -0.38
N PHE A 166 14.68 22.50 0.59
CA PHE A 166 14.21 22.46 1.97
C PHE A 166 14.63 23.74 2.68
N ASP A 167 13.67 24.43 3.28
CA ASP A 167 13.92 25.58 4.16
C ASP A 167 14.09 25.12 5.63
N ALA A 168 14.27 26.09 6.53
CA ALA A 168 14.34 25.81 7.97
C ALA A 168 13.00 25.35 8.57
N ASN A 169 11.88 25.47 7.85
CA ASN A 169 10.57 25.03 8.32
C ASN A 169 10.26 23.59 7.92
N ALA A 170 10.92 23.04 6.89
CA ALA A 170 10.79 21.65 6.49
C ALA A 170 11.11 20.67 7.64
N ALA A 171 12.06 21.02 8.50
CA ALA A 171 12.47 20.23 9.67
C ALA A 171 11.60 20.45 10.92
N LYS A 172 10.60 21.34 10.86
CA LYS A 172 9.71 21.64 11.98
C LYS A 172 8.40 20.86 11.86
N PRO A 173 7.70 20.63 12.99
CA PRO A 173 6.34 20.14 12.95
C PRO A 173 5.42 21.05 12.13
N LEU A 174 4.43 20.46 11.46
CA LEU A 174 3.42 21.27 10.76
C LEU A 174 2.70 22.15 11.79
N ALA A 175 2.54 23.45 11.46
CA ALA A 175 1.85 24.42 12.30
C ALA A 175 0.45 23.92 12.69
N VAL A 176 -0.04 24.16 13.90
CA VAL A 176 -1.40 23.72 14.27
C VAL A 176 -2.42 24.40 13.34
N PRO A 177 -3.43 23.69 12.80
CA PRO A 177 -4.46 24.32 11.98
C PRO A 177 -5.08 25.48 12.73
N VAL A 178 -5.10 26.66 12.10
CA VAL A 178 -5.73 27.84 12.68
C VAL A 178 -7.23 27.57 12.67
N THR A 179 -7.85 27.50 13.85
CA THR A 179 -9.31 27.48 13.95
C THR A 179 -9.81 28.82 13.40
N PRO A 180 -10.63 28.84 12.33
CA PRO A 180 -11.11 30.10 11.79
C PRO A 180 -11.89 30.82 12.88
N THR A 181 -11.32 31.91 13.41
CA THR A 181 -12.03 32.84 14.26
C THR A 181 -12.94 33.67 13.36
N ALA A 182 -14.13 34.02 13.86
CA ALA A 182 -15.19 34.70 13.11
C ALA A 182 -14.73 36.01 12.42
N ASP A 183 -13.59 36.57 12.83
CA ASP A 183 -13.08 37.86 12.37
C ASP A 183 -11.94 37.77 11.33
N SER A 184 -11.51 36.56 10.93
CA SER A 184 -10.40 36.40 9.98
C SER A 184 -10.86 36.44 8.50
N SER A 185 -11.19 37.63 8.01
CA SER A 185 -11.47 37.89 6.58
C SER A 185 -10.21 37.93 5.69
N GLY A 186 -9.04 37.65 6.24
CA GLY A 186 -7.75 37.86 5.58
C GLY A 186 -7.28 36.67 4.76
N VAL A 187 -7.64 36.61 3.47
CA VAL A 187 -6.85 35.87 2.49
C VAL A 187 -5.59 36.69 2.21
N SER A 188 -4.46 36.32 2.81
CA SER A 188 -3.17 36.92 2.46
C SER A 188 -2.83 36.61 1.00
N GLU A 189 -2.44 37.64 0.25
CA GLU A 189 -2.01 37.52 -1.14
C GLU A 189 -0.83 36.53 -1.26
N LEU A 190 -1.00 35.49 -2.07
CA LEU A 190 0.05 34.51 -2.34
C LEU A 190 1.08 35.14 -3.29
N VAL A 191 2.23 35.55 -2.74
CA VAL A 191 3.36 36.02 -3.54
C VAL A 191 4.10 34.80 -4.10
N PHE A 192 3.97 34.57 -5.41
CA PHE A 192 4.75 33.53 -6.10
C PHE A 192 6.16 34.05 -6.39
N GLU A 193 7.15 33.58 -5.62
CA GLU A 193 8.54 33.93 -5.88
C GLU A 193 9.03 33.35 -7.21
N LYS A 194 9.79 34.16 -7.95
CA LYS A 194 10.38 33.80 -9.25
C LYS A 194 11.52 32.80 -9.01
N ARG A 195 11.45 31.60 -9.59
CA ARG A 195 12.51 30.56 -9.47
C ARG A 195 13.87 31.11 -9.89
N GLY A 196 14.85 31.02 -9.00
CA GLY A 196 16.25 31.34 -9.27
C GLY A 196 16.94 30.35 -10.22
N ALA A 197 18.13 30.72 -10.71
CA ALA A 197 18.93 29.90 -11.61
C ALA A 197 19.39 28.57 -10.97
N VAL A 198 19.54 27.54 -11.80
CA VAL A 198 19.95 26.18 -11.39
C VAL A 198 21.40 26.20 -10.93
N GLN A 199 21.64 25.86 -9.65
CA GLN A 199 23.00 25.68 -9.12
C GLN A 199 23.59 24.32 -9.53
N PRO A 200 24.92 24.21 -9.68
CA PRO A 200 25.60 22.95 -10.01
C PRO A 200 25.37 21.88 -8.92
N SER A 201 25.24 20.63 -9.35
CA SER A 201 24.96 19.48 -8.47
C SER A 201 26.11 19.19 -7.48
N PRO A 202 25.87 19.25 -6.15
CA PRO A 202 26.84 18.86 -5.12
C PRO A 202 27.24 17.37 -5.20
N LYS A 203 28.32 16.97 -4.48
CA LYS A 203 28.71 15.56 -4.36
C LYS A 203 27.79 14.81 -3.39
N PRO A 204 27.57 13.49 -3.55
CA PRO A 204 26.69 12.69 -2.68
C PRO A 204 27.00 12.77 -1.18
N SER A 205 28.28 12.73 -0.78
CA SER A 205 28.69 12.81 0.63
C SER A 205 28.21 14.09 1.31
N ASP A 206 28.24 15.20 0.57
CA ASP A 206 27.93 16.52 1.09
C ASP A 206 26.43 16.66 1.41
N PHE A 207 25.58 15.86 0.73
CA PHE A 207 24.15 15.84 0.98
C PHE A 207 23.79 15.14 2.29
N ILE A 208 24.47 14.06 2.66
CA ILE A 208 24.15 13.32 3.88
C ILE A 208 24.44 14.20 5.11
N GLU A 209 25.60 14.85 5.14
CA GLU A 209 25.96 15.78 6.22
C GLU A 209 25.03 17.00 6.24
N LYS A 210 24.72 17.57 5.07
CA LYS A 210 23.76 18.67 4.93
C LYS A 210 22.38 18.30 5.48
N TYR A 211 21.80 17.18 5.08
CA TYR A 211 20.47 16.77 5.53
C TYR A 211 20.45 16.38 7.00
N SER A 212 21.51 15.73 7.49
CA SER A 212 21.64 15.43 8.91
C SER A 212 21.68 16.72 9.74
N ALA A 213 22.46 17.73 9.31
CA ALA A 213 22.51 19.01 9.99
C ALA A 213 21.18 19.79 9.89
N GLN A 214 20.56 19.81 8.71
CA GLN A 214 19.31 20.54 8.47
C GLN A 214 18.12 19.97 9.24
N PHE A 215 18.05 18.65 9.40
CA PHE A 215 16.96 17.95 10.10
C PHE A 215 17.34 17.53 11.52
N ALA A 216 18.43 18.05 12.06
CA ALA A 216 18.83 17.80 13.46
C ALA A 216 17.71 18.24 14.42
N GLY A 217 17.29 17.32 15.30
CA GLY A 217 16.21 17.55 16.27
C GLY A 217 14.79 17.37 15.72
N ALA A 218 14.62 17.15 14.41
CA ALA A 218 13.31 16.83 13.84
C ALA A 218 12.75 15.53 14.42
N SER A 219 11.43 15.44 14.57
CA SER A 219 10.78 14.20 15.02
C SER A 219 10.84 13.12 13.94
N ILE A 220 10.74 11.84 14.33
CA ILE A 220 10.61 10.74 13.36
C ILE A 220 9.40 10.91 12.43
N PHE A 221 8.33 11.53 12.91
CA PHE A 221 7.13 11.84 12.14
C PHE A 221 7.38 12.94 11.10
N THR A 222 8.19 13.94 11.42
CA THR A 222 8.65 14.95 10.47
C THR A 222 9.47 14.30 9.36
N LEU A 223 10.42 13.43 9.73
CA LEU A 223 11.26 12.70 8.75
C LEU A 223 10.40 11.84 7.81
N LYS A 224 9.45 11.08 8.36
CA LYS A 224 8.49 10.26 7.59
C LYS A 224 7.67 11.06 6.60
N ARG A 225 7.12 12.19 7.04
CA ARG A 225 6.29 13.06 6.19
C ARG A 225 7.11 13.59 5.03
N VAL A 226 8.25 14.24 5.32
CA VAL A 226 9.12 14.82 4.30
C VAL A 226 9.59 13.77 3.30
N LEU A 227 10.05 12.61 3.79
CA LEU A 227 10.52 11.54 2.91
C LEU A 227 9.39 10.93 2.07
N GLY A 228 8.18 10.82 2.64
CA GLY A 228 7.00 10.37 1.92
C GLY A 228 6.58 11.34 0.81
N ASP A 229 6.62 12.64 1.09
CA ASP A 229 6.30 13.69 0.10
C ASP A 229 7.28 13.64 -1.08
N GLU A 230 8.59 13.49 -0.82
CA GLU A 230 9.59 13.34 -1.89
C GLU A 230 9.42 12.04 -2.67
N ALA A 231 9.12 10.94 -1.99
CA ALA A 231 8.91 9.66 -2.67
C ALA A 231 7.71 9.71 -3.61
N LEU A 232 6.62 10.38 -3.21
CA LEU A 232 5.45 10.58 -4.06
C LEU A 232 5.77 11.47 -5.28
N LYS A 233 6.64 12.48 -5.14
CA LYS A 233 7.13 13.26 -6.29
C LYS A 233 7.86 12.38 -7.29
N VAL A 234 8.74 11.47 -6.83
CA VAL A 234 9.47 10.55 -7.70
C VAL A 234 8.52 9.63 -8.47
N VAL A 235 7.56 9.03 -7.77
CA VAL A 235 6.51 8.21 -8.42
C VAL A 235 5.75 9.04 -9.46
N ASN A 236 5.36 10.27 -9.11
CA ASN A 236 4.61 11.15 -9.99
C ASN A 236 5.37 11.58 -11.24
N VAL A 237 6.70 11.70 -11.19
CA VAL A 237 7.55 11.97 -12.38
C VAL A 237 7.62 10.76 -13.31
N LYS A 238 7.54 9.54 -12.77
CA LYS A 238 7.73 8.29 -13.53
C LYS A 238 6.42 7.63 -13.98
N LYS A 239 5.27 8.04 -13.43
CA LYS A 239 3.96 7.37 -13.64
C LYS A 239 3.47 7.36 -15.08
N ASP A 240 3.91 8.32 -15.91
CA ASP A 240 3.46 8.44 -17.30
C ASP A 240 3.96 7.28 -18.17
N GLU A 241 5.04 6.60 -17.75
CA GLU A 241 5.61 5.44 -18.42
C GLU A 241 5.69 4.26 -17.44
N LYS A 242 4.67 3.38 -17.49
CA LYS A 242 4.48 2.30 -16.52
C LYS A 242 5.71 1.38 -16.40
N GLU A 243 6.37 1.08 -17.52
CA GLU A 243 7.59 0.27 -17.56
C GLU A 243 8.76 0.97 -16.84
N LYS A 244 8.90 2.29 -16.98
CA LYS A 244 9.93 3.06 -16.27
C LYS A 244 9.66 3.09 -14.78
N LEU A 245 8.40 3.29 -14.36
CA LEU A 245 8.02 3.23 -12.95
C LEU A 245 8.29 1.84 -12.36
N ALA A 246 7.91 0.77 -13.06
CA ALA A 246 8.14 -0.61 -12.62
C ALA A 246 9.64 -0.95 -12.51
N ALA A 247 10.44 -0.54 -13.50
CA ALA A 247 11.90 -0.75 -13.51
C ALA A 247 12.62 0.04 -12.39
N TRP A 248 12.17 1.25 -12.09
CA TRP A 248 12.68 2.00 -10.95
C TRP A 248 12.29 1.33 -9.63
N TYR A 249 11.01 0.98 -9.48
CA TYR A 249 10.48 0.38 -8.26
C TYR A 249 11.18 -0.95 -7.94
N SER A 250 11.39 -1.82 -8.93
CA SER A 250 12.02 -3.13 -8.70
C SER A 250 13.43 -3.02 -8.13
N LYS A 251 14.26 -2.14 -8.70
CA LYS A 251 15.62 -1.86 -8.21
C LYS A 251 15.60 -1.24 -6.82
N TRP A 252 14.73 -0.26 -6.63
CA TRP A 252 14.58 0.44 -5.36
C TRP A 252 14.13 -0.51 -4.23
N VAL A 253 13.22 -1.44 -4.50
CA VAL A 253 12.76 -2.43 -3.54
C VAL A 253 13.84 -3.44 -3.15
N VAL A 254 14.64 -3.93 -4.10
CA VAL A 254 15.75 -4.83 -3.78
C VAL A 254 16.72 -4.15 -2.82
N ARG A 255 17.09 -2.89 -3.08
CA ARG A 255 17.91 -2.07 -2.18
C ARG A 255 17.27 -1.89 -0.79
N MET A 256 15.95 -1.73 -0.73
CA MET A 256 15.25 -1.66 0.56
C MET A 256 15.26 -3.00 1.31
N ALA A 257 15.13 -4.12 0.61
CA ALA A 257 15.22 -5.46 1.20
C ALA A 257 16.62 -5.78 1.75
N GLU A 258 17.68 -5.24 1.15
CA GLU A 258 19.06 -5.39 1.67
C GLU A 258 19.25 -4.76 3.06
N LYS A 259 18.39 -3.82 3.46
CA LYS A 259 18.41 -3.24 4.82
C LYS A 259 17.92 -4.20 5.92
N LYS A 260 17.42 -5.39 5.54
CA LYS A 260 16.92 -6.43 6.47
C LYS A 260 15.82 -5.94 7.40
N VAL A 261 14.95 -5.09 6.87
CA VAL A 261 13.73 -4.63 7.52
C VAL A 261 12.60 -5.58 7.18
N ASP A 262 11.76 -5.92 8.16
CA ASP A 262 10.56 -6.70 7.86
C ASP A 262 9.46 -5.82 7.26
N PHE A 263 9.17 -6.06 5.99
CA PHE A 263 8.09 -5.40 5.27
C PHE A 263 6.72 -6.09 5.44
N GLY A 264 6.60 -7.02 6.40
CA GLY A 264 5.36 -7.64 6.88
C GLY A 264 4.87 -8.84 6.09
N LEU A 265 5.13 -8.90 4.78
CA LEU A 265 4.87 -10.08 3.94
C LEU A 265 6.19 -10.67 3.46
N GLU A 266 6.33 -11.99 3.53
CA GLU A 266 7.56 -12.69 3.09
C GLU A 266 7.93 -12.34 1.63
N LEU A 267 6.92 -12.23 0.75
CA LEU A 267 7.11 -11.85 -0.65
C LEU A 267 7.71 -10.44 -0.81
N ARG A 268 7.43 -9.51 0.11
CA ARG A 268 7.99 -8.15 0.09
C ARG A 268 9.49 -8.12 0.43
N ASN A 269 9.99 -9.16 1.10
CA ASN A 269 11.38 -9.27 1.56
C ASN A 269 12.29 -10.01 0.56
N LYS A 270 11.77 -10.45 -0.61
CA LYS A 270 12.57 -11.12 -1.64
C LYS A 270 13.59 -10.19 -2.28
N LEU A 271 14.82 -10.67 -2.50
CA LEU A 271 15.89 -9.99 -3.25
C LEU A 271 15.84 -10.33 -4.76
N ASP A 272 14.64 -10.38 -5.33
CA ASP A 272 14.42 -10.73 -6.74
C ASP A 272 13.84 -9.53 -7.50
N GLU A 273 14.70 -8.84 -8.25
CA GLU A 273 14.31 -7.66 -9.04
C GLU A 273 13.23 -8.01 -10.08
N GLN A 274 13.33 -9.17 -10.74
CA GLN A 274 12.39 -9.55 -11.78
C GLN A 274 11.00 -9.84 -11.20
N PHE A 275 10.95 -10.45 -10.02
CA PHE A 275 9.70 -10.63 -9.27
C PHE A 275 9.03 -9.28 -8.98
N HIS A 276 9.77 -8.32 -8.42
CA HIS A 276 9.22 -7.00 -8.08
C HIS A 276 8.82 -6.19 -9.31
N TYR A 277 9.55 -6.33 -10.41
CA TYR A 277 9.21 -5.73 -11.70
C TYR A 277 7.87 -6.26 -12.23
N LYS A 278 7.70 -7.59 -12.28
CA LYS A 278 6.45 -8.23 -12.73
C LYS A 278 5.27 -7.81 -11.85
N TRP A 279 5.48 -7.77 -10.52
CA TRP A 279 4.45 -7.30 -9.59
C TRP A 279 4.06 -5.86 -9.91
N ALA A 280 5.03 -4.93 -10.02
CA ALA A 280 4.77 -3.53 -10.32
C ALA A 280 4.06 -3.31 -11.65
N MET A 281 4.36 -4.12 -12.67
CA MET A 281 3.65 -4.09 -13.96
C MET A 281 2.17 -4.51 -13.85
N SER A 282 1.82 -5.35 -12.88
CA SER A 282 0.43 -5.78 -12.64
C SER A 282 -0.32 -4.90 -11.63
N SER A 283 0.40 -4.21 -10.73
CA SER A 283 -0.16 -3.38 -9.68
C SER A 283 -0.77 -2.08 -10.20
N SER A 284 -1.72 -1.54 -9.43
CA SER A 284 -2.20 -0.17 -9.64
C SER A 284 -1.17 0.85 -9.18
N GLU A 285 -1.26 2.08 -9.70
CA GLU A 285 -0.40 3.18 -9.27
C GLU A 285 -0.55 3.47 -7.76
N ASP A 286 -1.78 3.42 -7.25
CA ASP A 286 -2.06 3.67 -5.83
C ASP A 286 -1.43 2.59 -4.92
N GLN A 287 -1.43 1.32 -5.36
CA GLN A 287 -0.72 0.24 -4.66
C GLN A 287 0.81 0.47 -4.66
N LEU A 288 1.38 0.92 -5.77
CA LEU A 288 2.80 1.25 -5.86
C LEU A 288 3.17 2.41 -4.93
N ARG A 289 2.35 3.48 -4.91
CA ARG A 289 2.54 4.62 -4.00
C ARG A 289 2.53 4.17 -2.55
N TRP A 290 1.52 3.38 -2.14
CA TRP A 290 1.45 2.86 -0.78
C TRP A 290 2.65 1.98 -0.43
N GLU A 291 3.05 1.06 -1.31
CA GLU A 291 4.16 0.15 -1.06
C GLU A 291 5.49 0.90 -0.90
N VAL A 292 5.71 1.98 -1.66
CA VAL A 292 6.86 2.88 -1.49
C VAL A 292 6.82 3.56 -0.11
N LEU A 293 5.68 4.14 0.25
CA LEU A 293 5.49 4.81 1.56
C LEU A 293 5.68 3.84 2.72
N ASN A 294 5.10 2.64 2.63
CA ASN A 294 5.17 1.60 3.64
C ASN A 294 6.62 1.23 3.96
N ARG A 295 7.43 0.97 2.94
CA ARG A 295 8.84 0.58 3.10
C ARG A 295 9.67 1.68 3.72
N LEU A 296 9.52 2.92 3.25
CA LEU A 296 10.23 4.08 3.83
C LEU A 296 9.90 4.25 5.31
N HIS A 297 8.61 4.18 5.66
CA HIS A 297 8.19 4.34 7.04
C HIS A 297 8.67 3.22 7.95
N ARG A 298 8.64 1.96 7.49
CA ARG A 298 9.17 0.81 8.25
C ARG A 298 10.68 0.91 8.45
N VAL A 299 11.43 1.28 7.40
CA VAL A 299 12.87 1.51 7.49
C VAL A 299 13.20 2.60 8.52
N LEU A 300 12.44 3.69 8.54
CA LEU A 300 12.57 4.74 9.56
C LEU A 300 12.15 4.27 10.96
N ASN A 301 11.08 3.51 11.09
CA ASN A 301 10.62 2.95 12.38
C ASN A 301 11.67 2.06 13.02
N GLN A 302 12.24 1.13 12.25
CA GLN A 302 13.29 0.25 12.72
C GLN A 302 14.54 1.03 13.11
N ALA A 303 14.95 2.00 12.28
CA ALA A 303 16.11 2.85 12.57
C ALA A 303 15.89 3.72 13.83
N ASN A 304 14.64 4.07 14.14
CA ASN A 304 14.25 4.79 15.35
C ASN A 304 14.03 3.88 16.57
N GLY A 305 14.28 2.57 16.47
CA GLY A 305 14.21 1.61 17.58
C GLY A 305 12.80 1.13 17.95
N HIS A 306 11.81 1.26 17.06
CA HIS A 306 10.42 0.88 17.39
C HIS A 306 10.01 -0.53 16.95
N ASP A 307 10.83 -1.23 16.16
CA ASP A 307 10.49 -2.56 15.63
C ASP A 307 11.14 -3.72 16.41
N SER A 308 11.78 -3.46 17.56
CA SER A 308 12.52 -4.51 18.30
C SER A 308 11.68 -5.40 19.23
N GLU A 309 10.37 -5.17 19.39
CA GLU A 309 9.57 -5.85 20.44
C GLU A 309 8.14 -6.29 20.04
N GLN A 310 7.85 -6.62 18.78
CA GLN A 310 6.56 -7.25 18.40
C GLN A 310 6.77 -8.57 17.67
#